data_AF-A0A176YLE4-F1
#
_entry.id   AF-A0A176YLE4-F1
#
_cell.length_a   1.000
_cell.length_b   1.000
_cell.length_c   1.000
_cell.angle_alpha   90.00
_cell.angle_beta   90.00
_cell.angle_gamma   90.00
#
_symmetry.space_group_name_H-M   'P 1'
#
loop_
_entity.id
_entity.type
_entity.pdbx_description
1 polymer ?
#
loop_
_entity_poly.entity_id
_entity_poly.type
_entity_poly.pdbx_seq_one_letter_code
_entity_poly.pdbx_strand_id
1 'polypeptide(L)'
;MRFRGADGRQRLVAVDIRPDSGDFSIETIVEKYRSAGCTQIQNEQIERCLVIARTDWFSYDAQKGLFDRAGFDTFDVLAITQVITC
;
A
#
# COMPACT_ATOMS: atom_id res chain seq x y z
N MET A 1 2.35 -0.17 3.57
CA MET A 1 3.73 -0.28 4.12
C MET A 1 4.18 1.06 4.67
N ARG A 2 4.95 1.09 5.78
CA ARG A 2 5.49 2.32 6.37
C ARG A 2 6.90 2.60 5.84
N PHE A 3 7.16 3.83 5.42
CA PHE A 3 8.50 4.28 5.04
C PHE A 3 8.71 5.75 5.37
N ARG A 4 9.96 6.22 5.25
CA ARG A 4 10.30 7.64 5.38
C ARG A 4 10.44 8.23 3.97
N GLY A 5 9.61 9.23 3.66
CA GLY A 5 9.66 9.93 2.37
C GLY A 5 10.90 10.81 2.24
N ALA A 6 11.13 11.32 1.02
CA ALA A 6 12.25 12.22 0.73
C ALA A 6 12.22 13.54 1.55
N ASP A 7 11.04 13.94 2.02
CA ASP A 7 10.82 15.07 2.92
C ASP A 7 11.12 14.75 4.40
N GLY A 8 11.64 13.56 4.69
CA GLY A 8 11.94 13.09 6.04
C GLY A 8 10.71 12.69 6.86
N ARG A 9 9.49 12.82 6.33
CA ARG A 9 8.24 12.48 7.02
C ARG A 9 7.93 11.00 6.88
N GLN A 10 7.30 10.43 7.91
CA GLN A 10 6.80 9.06 7.83
C GLN A 10 5.50 9.02 7.04
N ARG A 11 5.39 8.03 6.16
CA ARG A 11 4.24 7.83 5.28
C ARG A 11 3.73 6.41 5.37
N LEU A 12 2.43 6.25 5.17
CA LEU A 12 1.78 4.97 4.97
C LEU A 12 1.15 4.96 3.58
N VAL A 13 1.52 3.96 2.78
CA VAL A 13 0.93 3.74 1.45
C VAL A 13 0.06 2.50 1.46
N ALA A 14 -1.07 2.60 0.76
CA ALA A 14 -1.98 1.51 0.44
C ALA A 14 -2.24 1.48 -1.07
N VAL A 15 -2.17 0.30 -1.67
CA VAL A 15 -2.49 0.10 -3.09
C VAL A 15 -4.00 -0.07 -3.26
N ASP A 16 -4.54 0.46 -4.35
CA ASP A 16 -5.92 0.24 -4.78
C ASP A 16 -5.98 -0.93 -5.76
N ILE A 17 -5.73 -2.15 -5.26
CA ILE A 17 -5.80 -3.38 -6.04
C ILE A 17 -6.69 -4.35 -5.30
N ARG A 18 -7.64 -4.96 -6.00
CA ARG A 18 -8.46 -6.03 -5.42
C ARG A 18 -7.62 -7.31 -5.29
N PRO A 19 -7.59 -7.95 -4.10
CA PRO A 19 -6.79 -9.15 -3.89
C PRO A 19 -7.15 -10.34 -4.79
N ASP A 20 -8.35 -10.34 -5.36
CA ASP A 20 -8.90 -11.38 -6.24
C ASP A 20 -8.92 -11.00 -7.73
N SER A 21 -8.37 -9.83 -8.09
CA SER A 21 -8.26 -9.42 -9.49
C SER A 21 -7.09 -10.10 -10.19
N GLY A 22 -7.23 -10.44 -11.47
CA GLY A 22 -6.14 -10.98 -12.29
C GLY A 22 -4.96 -10.01 -12.49
N ASP A 23 -5.14 -8.74 -12.13
CA ASP A 23 -4.09 -7.70 -12.12
C ASP A 23 -3.25 -7.74 -10.83
N PHE A 24 -3.51 -8.68 -9.93
CA PHE A 24 -2.81 -8.83 -8.66
C PHE A 24 -1.53 -9.65 -8.83
N SER A 25 -0.38 -8.96 -8.82
CA SER A 25 0.93 -9.59 -8.63
C SER A 25 1.74 -8.85 -7.56
N ILE A 26 2.58 -9.59 -6.83
CA ILE A 26 3.52 -8.99 -5.86
C ILE A 26 4.41 -7.95 -6.54
N GLU A 27 4.84 -8.23 -7.78
CA GLU A 27 5.68 -7.34 -8.57
C GLU A 27 5.00 -5.99 -8.81
N THR A 28 3.73 -5.99 -9.23
CA THR A 28 2.95 -4.77 -9.44
C THR A 28 2.79 -3.94 -8.15
N ILE A 29 2.63 -4.59 -6.99
CA ILE A 29 2.57 -3.91 -5.69
C ILE A 29 3.91 -3.25 -5.36
N VAL A 30 5.00 -3.99 -5.55
CA VAL A 30 6.36 -3.50 -5.31
C VAL A 30 6.69 -2.31 -6.21
N GLU A 31 6.34 -2.37 -7.49
CA GLU A 31 6.51 -1.25 -8.43
C GLU A 31 5.74 0.00 -7.98
N LYS A 32 4.47 -0.15 -7.59
CA LYS A 32 3.66 0.96 -7.06
C LYS A 32 4.29 1.57 -5.81
N TYR A 33 4.76 0.75 -4.86
CA TYR A 33 5.42 1.26 -3.67
C TYR A 33 6.76 1.94 -3.96
N ARG A 34 7.57 1.41 -4.89
CA ARG A 34 8.81 2.05 -5.33
C ARG A 34 8.53 3.40 -5.99
N SER A 35 7.48 3.51 -6.81
CA SER A 35 7.05 4.77 -7.42
C SER A 35 6.63 5.84 -6.40
N ALA A 36 6.19 5.41 -5.22
CA ALA A 36 5.86 6.28 -4.09
C ALA A 36 7.09 6.70 -3.26
N GLY A 37 8.29 6.19 -3.58
CA GLY A 37 9.53 6.46 -2.86
C GLY A 37 9.91 5.38 -1.84
N CYS A 38 9.16 4.28 -1.73
CA CYS A 38 9.54 3.14 -0.90
C CYS A 38 10.52 2.23 -1.67
N THR A 39 11.75 2.69 -1.87
CA THR A 39 12.71 2.05 -2.79
C THR A 39 13.31 0.74 -2.28
N GLN A 40 13.30 0.51 -0.96
CA GLN A 40 13.96 -0.64 -0.33
C GLN A 40 13.10 -1.91 -0.27
N ILE A 41 11.86 -1.87 -0.73
CA ILE A 41 10.97 -3.03 -0.68
C ILE A 41 11.37 -4.11 -1.69
N GLN A 42 11.36 -5.36 -1.23
CA GLN A 42 11.58 -6.57 -2.03
C GLN A 42 10.33 -7.45 -2.08
N ASN A 43 10.23 -8.28 -3.11
CA ASN A 43 9.04 -9.10 -3.37
C ASN A 43 8.76 -10.07 -2.22
N GLU A 44 9.82 -10.65 -1.65
CA GLU A 44 9.78 -11.66 -0.59
C GLU A 44 9.25 -11.09 0.74
N GLN A 45 9.19 -9.76 0.87
CA GLN A 45 8.70 -9.08 2.07
C GLN A 45 7.17 -8.91 2.09
N ILE A 46 6.48 -9.28 1.01
CA ILE A 46 5.02 -9.14 0.86
C ILE A 46 4.34 -10.51 1.02
N GLU A 47 3.99 -10.87 2.26
CA GLU A 47 3.31 -12.15 2.57
C GLU A 47 1.79 -11.99 2.78
N ARG A 48 1.37 -10.84 3.30
CA ARG A 48 -0.01 -10.57 3.73
C ARG A 48 -0.42 -9.17 3.34
N CYS A 49 -1.71 -8.96 3.10
CA CYS A 49 -2.26 -7.64 2.91
C CYS A 49 -3.31 -7.34 3.98
N LEU A 50 -3.43 -6.06 4.28
CA LEU A 50 -4.38 -5.53 5.24
C LEU A 50 -5.39 -4.69 4.45
N VAL A 51 -6.66 -5.06 4.54
CA VAL A 51 -7.77 -4.34 3.90
C VAL A 51 -8.29 -3.32 4.89
N ILE A 52 -8.28 -2.05 4.49
CA ILE A 52 -8.71 -0.92 5.30
C ILE A 52 -9.95 -0.32 4.64
N ALA A 53 -10.95 0.08 5.43
CA ALA A 53 -12.05 0.89 4.91
C ALA A 53 -11.50 2.21 4.39
N ARG A 54 -11.95 2.67 3.22
CA ARG A 54 -11.60 4.02 2.76
C ARG A 54 -12.21 5.04 3.73
N THR A 55 -11.35 5.77 4.42
CA THR A 55 -11.73 6.90 5.27
C THR A 55 -11.28 8.21 4.63
N ASP A 56 -11.80 9.34 5.11
CA ASP A 56 -11.42 10.68 4.65
C ASP A 56 -9.96 11.04 4.95
N TRP A 57 -9.24 10.17 5.68
CA TRP A 57 -7.84 10.36 6.02
C TRP A 57 -6.88 9.92 4.92
N PHE A 58 -7.39 9.26 3.88
CA PHE A 58 -6.60 8.86 2.72
C PHE A 58 -6.87 9.79 1.54
N SER A 59 -5.81 10.38 1.01
CA SER A 59 -5.81 11.10 -0.27
C SER A 59 -5.41 10.16 -1.40
N TYR A 60 -6.10 10.21 -2.53
CA TYR A 60 -5.78 9.40 -3.70
C TYR A 60 -4.85 10.16 -4.66
N ASP A 61 -3.69 9.57 -4.98
CA ASP A 61 -2.80 10.05 -6.04
C ASP A 61 -3.13 9.29 -7.33
N ALA A 62 -3.88 9.93 -8.23
CA ALA A 62 -4.31 9.31 -9.49
C ALA A 62 -3.16 9.03 -10.47
N GLN A 63 -2.03 9.76 -10.36
CA GLN A 63 -0.89 9.52 -11.23
C GLN A 63 -0.13 8.25 -10.83
N LYS A 64 -0.09 7.97 -9.52
CA LYS A 64 0.57 6.77 -8.97
C LYS A 64 -0.39 5.60 -8.75
N GLY A 65 -1.69 5.86 -8.77
CA GLY A 65 -2.74 4.88 -8.52
C GLY A 65 -2.61 4.25 -7.13
N LEU A 66 -2.50 5.11 -6.10
CA LEU A 66 -2.33 4.72 -4.70
C LEU A 66 -3.00 5.72 -3.75
N PHE A 67 -3.26 5.26 -2.52
CA PHE A 67 -3.69 6.11 -1.42
C PHE A 67 -2.50 6.47 -0.51
N ASP A 68 -2.40 7.75 -0.14
CA ASP A 68 -1.43 8.30 0.82
C ASP A 68 -2.19 8.90 2.01
N ARG A 69 -1.62 8.79 3.21
CA ARG A 69 -2.11 9.40 4.45
C ARG A 69 -0.96 10.07 5.19
N ALA A 70 -1.12 11.36 5.48
CA ALA A 70 -0.20 12.11 6.33
C ALA A 70 -0.55 11.89 7.82
N GLY A 71 0.04 10.87 8.44
CA GLY A 71 -0.08 10.61 9.89
C GLY A 71 -0.60 9.22 10.26
N PHE A 72 -0.48 8.88 11.54
CA PHE A 72 -0.85 7.56 12.08
C PHE A 72 -1.76 7.77 13.29
N ASP A 73 -3.03 7.42 13.14
CA ASP A 73 -4.05 7.37 14.18
C ASP A 73 -4.94 6.15 13.89
N THR A 74 -5.78 5.77 14.86
CA THR A 74 -6.63 4.57 14.92
C THR A 74 -7.18 4.13 13.54
N PHE A 75 -6.93 2.89 13.15
CA PHE A 75 -7.42 2.31 11.89
C PHE A 75 -8.53 1.31 12.17
N ASP A 76 -9.60 1.37 11.38
CA ASP A 76 -10.55 0.27 11.28
C ASP A 76 -9.98 -0.77 10.30
N VAL A 77 -9.38 -1.83 10.83
CA VAL A 77 -8.90 -2.97 10.03
C VAL A 77 -10.10 -3.83 9.65
N LEU A 78 -10.41 -3.93 8.36
CA LEU A 78 -11.55 -4.73 7.88
C LEU A 78 -11.19 -6.21 7.77
N ALA A 79 -9.98 -6.52 7.29
CA ALA A 79 -9.50 -7.90 7.16
C ALA A 79 -7.97 -7.95 7.05
N ILE A 80 -7.39 -9.06 7.50
CA ILE A 80 -6.03 -9.48 7.16
C ILE A 80 -6.18 -10.72 6.29
N THR A 81 -5.65 -10.68 5.07
CA THR A 81 -5.67 -11.85 4.17
C THR A 81 -4.27 -12.18 3.68
N GLN A 82 -4.06 -13.43 3.31
CA GLN A 82 -2.86 -13.80 2.56
C GLN A 82 -2.89 -13.11 1.20
N VAL A 83 -1.71 -12.72 0.73
CA VAL A 83 -1.50 -12.33 -0.66
C VAL A 83 -1.62 -13.63 -1.47
N ILE A 84 -2.74 -13.81 -2.16
CA ILE A 84 -2.95 -14.99 -3.00
C ILE A 84 -2.17 -14.75 -4.29
N THR A 85 -1.04 -15.43 -4.47
CA THR A 85 -0.30 -15.45 -5.73
C THR A 85 -0.89 -16.55 -6.61
N CYS A 86 -1.37 -16.18 -7.81
CA CYS A 86 -1.76 -17.13 -8.84
C CYS A 86 -0.53 -17.81 -9.46
#